data_AF-A0A0R0GJ85-F1
#
_entry.id   AF-A0A0R0GJ85-F1
#
_cell.length_a   1.000
_cell.length_b   1.000
_cell.length_c   1.000
_cell.angle_alpha   90.00
_cell.angle_beta   90.00
_cell.angle_gamma   90.00
#
_symmetry.space_group_name_H-M   'P 1'
#
loop_
_entity.id
_entity.type
_entity.pdbx_description
1 polymer ?
#
loop_
_entity_poly.entity_id
_entity_poly.type
_entity_poly.pdbx_seq_one_letter_code
_entity_poly.pdbx_strand_id
1 'polypeptide(L)'
;MPQPNVHALLESEPLMDEVLQGLDAATSCVEDMDEWLSIFNVKLRHMREDIASIETRNNNLEMQSVNNKSLIEELDKLLERLRVPSEYATNLTGGSFDEARMLQNVEACEWLTSALRGLGVPNLDPSYANMRTVKEKRAELEKLKSTFVRRASEFLRNYFASLVDLMISDKSYFSQRGQLKRPDHADLRYKCRTYARLLQHLKSLDKNCLGPLRKAYCSSLNLLLRREVCCTSCWFYLFLNCLAFLL
;
A
#
# COMPACT_ATOMS: atom_id res chain seq x y z
N MET A 1 -86.71 49.48 51.37
CA MET A 1 -86.62 48.49 50.27
C MET A 1 -87.88 47.64 50.32
N PRO A 2 -88.69 47.58 49.25
CA PRO A 2 -90.09 47.16 49.31
C PRO A 2 -90.23 45.62 49.34
N GLN A 3 -91.14 45.10 50.17
CA GLN A 3 -91.46 43.68 50.37
C GLN A 3 -91.55 42.79 49.11
N PRO A 4 -92.04 43.24 47.92
CA PRO A 4 -91.98 42.42 46.70
C PRO A 4 -90.57 42.04 46.26
N ASN A 5 -89.57 42.90 46.51
CA ASN A 5 -88.18 42.57 46.18
C ASN A 5 -87.63 41.48 47.11
N VAL A 6 -88.11 41.40 48.35
CA VAL A 6 -87.68 40.36 49.31
C VAL A 6 -88.30 39.02 48.96
N HIS A 7 -89.59 38.99 48.57
CA HIS A 7 -90.23 37.75 48.11
C HIS A 7 -89.67 37.24 46.77
N ALA A 8 -89.40 38.13 45.81
CA ALA A 8 -88.73 37.74 44.56
C ALA A 8 -87.28 37.26 44.78
N LEU A 9 -86.58 37.81 45.78
CA LEU A 9 -85.25 37.35 46.18
C LEU A 9 -85.31 35.97 46.86
N LEU A 10 -86.33 35.71 47.68
CA LEU A 10 -86.58 34.40 48.30
C LEU A 10 -87.02 33.34 47.29
N GLU A 11 -87.82 33.69 46.29
CA GLU A 11 -88.22 32.77 45.20
C GLU A 11 -87.06 32.46 44.25
N SER A 12 -86.08 33.36 44.12
CA SER A 12 -84.87 33.15 43.32
C SER A 12 -83.74 32.43 44.09
N GLU A 13 -83.87 32.26 45.41
CA GLU A 13 -82.90 31.56 46.25
C GLU A 13 -82.55 30.14 45.75
N PRO A 14 -83.51 29.23 45.43
CA PRO A 14 -83.16 27.90 44.91
C PRO A 14 -82.48 27.96 43.54
N LEU A 15 -82.85 28.92 42.69
CA LEU A 15 -82.22 29.12 41.39
C LEU A 15 -80.78 29.65 41.54
N MET A 16 -80.56 30.56 42.49
CA MET A 16 -79.23 31.07 42.83
C MET A 16 -78.34 29.97 43.39
N ASP A 17 -78.86 29.11 44.26
CA ASP A 17 -78.12 27.96 44.79
C ASP A 17 -77.73 26.97 43.69
N GLU A 18 -78.64 26.66 42.76
CA GLU A 18 -78.36 25.81 41.61
C GLU A 18 -77.28 26.41 40.67
N VAL A 19 -77.32 27.74 40.46
CA VAL A 19 -76.28 28.46 39.71
C VAL A 19 -74.94 28.44 40.45
N LEU A 20 -74.93 28.61 41.78
CA LEU A 20 -73.71 28.53 42.60
C LEU A 20 -73.10 27.13 42.57
N GLN A 21 -73.92 26.07 42.72
CA GLN A 21 -73.48 24.69 42.59
C GLN A 21 -72.90 24.41 41.19
N GLY A 22 -73.53 24.94 40.14
CA GLY A 22 -73.02 24.85 38.77
C GLY A 22 -71.69 25.58 38.57
N LEU A 23 -71.52 26.74 39.20
CA LEU A 23 -70.27 27.51 39.19
C LEU A 23 -69.16 26.80 39.97
N ASP A 24 -69.48 26.20 41.11
CA ASP A 24 -68.54 25.41 41.91
C ASP A 24 -68.07 24.17 41.14
N ALA A 25 -69.01 23.46 40.48
CA ALA A 25 -68.68 22.33 39.61
C ALA A 25 -67.80 22.75 38.41
N ALA A 26 -68.13 23.88 37.77
CA ALA A 26 -67.31 24.43 36.69
C ALA A 26 -65.91 24.86 37.18
N THR A 27 -65.83 25.45 38.38
CA THR A 27 -64.57 25.85 39.00
C THR A 27 -63.70 24.63 39.29
N SER A 28 -64.27 23.59 39.89
CA SER A 28 -63.57 22.30 40.11
C SER A 28 -63.09 21.68 38.79
N CYS A 29 -63.91 21.71 37.74
CA CYS A 29 -63.48 21.22 36.41
C CYS A 29 -62.31 22.03 35.84
N VAL A 30 -62.28 23.36 36.05
CA VAL A 30 -61.17 24.22 35.59
C VAL A 30 -59.90 23.94 36.38
N GLU A 31 -59.98 23.71 37.69
CA GLU A 31 -58.84 23.31 38.53
C GLU A 31 -58.25 21.97 38.07
N ASP A 32 -59.10 20.98 37.80
CA ASP A 32 -58.68 19.69 37.23
C ASP A 32 -57.96 19.89 35.89
N MET A 33 -58.50 20.74 35.00
CA MET A 33 -57.85 21.04 33.71
C MET A 33 -56.47 21.69 33.89
N ASP A 34 -56.29 22.57 34.88
CA ASP A 34 -54.98 23.19 35.16
C ASP A 34 -53.97 22.14 35.66
N GLU A 35 -54.39 21.21 36.53
CA GLU A 35 -53.56 20.08 36.95
C GLU A 35 -53.14 19.22 35.76
N TRP A 36 -54.08 18.86 34.88
CA TRP A 36 -53.78 18.10 33.66
C TRP A 36 -52.79 18.84 32.75
N LEU A 37 -52.99 20.14 32.52
CA LEU A 37 -52.07 20.96 31.72
C LEU A 37 -50.67 21.01 32.34
N SER A 38 -50.57 21.12 33.67
CA SER A 38 -49.30 21.06 34.40
C SER A 38 -48.59 19.71 34.18
N ILE A 39 -49.32 18.59 34.30
CA ILE A 39 -48.78 17.24 34.05
C ILE A 39 -48.31 17.09 32.60
N PHE A 40 -49.10 17.55 31.62
CA PHE A 40 -48.73 17.49 30.20
C PHE A 40 -47.49 18.32 29.89
N ASN A 41 -47.36 19.52 30.48
CA ASN A 41 -46.18 20.36 30.30
C ASN A 41 -44.89 19.68 30.80
N VAL A 42 -44.95 19.03 31.97
CA VAL A 42 -43.81 18.28 32.52
C VAL A 42 -43.45 17.10 31.60
N LYS A 43 -44.44 16.32 31.14
CA LYS A 43 -44.23 15.21 30.21
C LYS A 43 -43.61 15.68 28.89
N LEU A 44 -44.12 16.76 28.29
CA LEU A 44 -43.58 17.32 27.05
C LEU A 44 -42.15 17.83 27.19
N ARG A 45 -41.78 18.40 28.34
CA ARG A 45 -40.40 18.79 28.63
C ARG A 45 -39.48 17.57 28.66
N HIS A 46 -39.84 16.52 29.40
CA HIS A 46 -39.05 15.29 29.45
C HIS A 46 -38.94 14.61 28.08
N MET A 47 -40.04 14.56 27.31
CA MET A 47 -39.99 14.04 25.94
C MET A 47 -39.03 14.84 25.05
N ARG A 48 -38.95 16.17 25.18
CA ARG A 48 -37.98 17.00 24.43
C ARG A 48 -36.54 16.69 24.82
N GLU A 49 -36.28 16.52 26.11
CA GLU A 49 -34.95 16.15 26.64
C GLU A 49 -34.53 14.76 26.14
N ASP A 50 -35.46 13.80 26.18
CA ASP A 50 -35.23 12.44 25.67
C ASP A 50 -34.97 12.42 24.16
N ILE A 51 -35.75 13.16 23.37
CA ILE A 51 -35.56 13.30 21.92
C ILE A 51 -34.17 13.89 21.64
N ALA A 52 -33.78 14.99 22.28
CA ALA A 52 -32.49 15.62 22.08
C ALA A 52 -31.32 14.68 22.45
N SER A 53 -31.49 13.87 23.51
CA SER A 53 -30.54 12.83 23.91
C SER A 53 -30.41 11.73 22.85
N ILE A 54 -31.54 11.24 22.31
CA ILE A 54 -31.58 10.24 21.23
C ILE A 54 -30.91 10.78 19.97
N GLU A 55 -31.23 12.01 19.55
CA GLU A 55 -30.65 12.65 18.37
C GLU A 55 -29.12 12.80 18.50
N THR A 56 -28.64 13.28 19.64
CA THR A 56 -27.20 13.40 19.92
C THR A 56 -26.50 12.05 19.82
N ARG A 57 -27.10 11.01 20.40
CA ARG A 57 -26.56 9.64 20.32
C ARG A 57 -26.55 9.12 18.88
N ASN A 58 -27.63 9.33 18.13
CA ASN A 58 -27.73 8.89 16.74
C ASN A 58 -26.70 9.58 15.85
N ASN A 59 -26.50 10.90 15.99
CA ASN A 59 -25.48 11.65 15.26
C ASN A 59 -24.07 11.12 15.54
N ASN A 60 -23.77 10.79 16.81
CA ASN A 60 -22.49 10.19 17.18
C ASN A 60 -22.30 8.80 16.56
N LEU A 61 -23.35 7.97 16.52
CA LEU A 61 -23.30 6.65 15.89
C LEU A 61 -23.11 6.75 14.37
N GLU A 62 -23.78 7.70 13.72
CA GLU A 62 -23.63 7.93 12.28
C GLU A 62 -22.21 8.41 11.96
N MET A 63 -21.69 9.37 12.72
CA MET A 63 -20.31 9.85 12.56
C MET A 63 -19.28 8.73 12.76
N GLN A 64 -19.47 7.90 13.79
CA GLN A 64 -18.63 6.72 14.01
C GLN A 64 -18.71 5.73 12.83
N SER A 65 -19.91 5.50 12.28
CA SER A 65 -20.10 4.61 11.14
C SER A 65 -19.35 5.12 9.89
N VAL A 66 -19.48 6.42 9.59
CA VAL A 66 -18.76 7.06 8.47
C VAL A 66 -17.24 7.00 8.67
N ASN A 67 -16.76 7.30 9.87
CA ASN A 67 -15.33 7.23 10.19
C ASN A 67 -14.79 5.80 10.08
N ASN A 68 -15.52 4.81 10.61
CA ASN A 68 -15.12 3.41 10.54
C ASN A 68 -15.08 2.90 9.10
N LYS A 69 -16.05 3.27 8.27
CA LYS A 69 -16.04 2.92 6.84
C LYS A 69 -14.82 3.53 6.13
N SER A 70 -14.54 4.81 6.39
CA SER A 70 -13.39 5.51 5.81
C SER A 70 -12.06 4.89 6.25
N LEU A 71 -11.96 4.50 7.52
CA LEU A 71 -10.79 3.82 8.06
C LEU A 71 -10.58 2.45 7.42
N ILE A 72 -11.64 1.65 7.24
CA ILE A 72 -11.57 0.36 6.56
C ILE A 72 -11.06 0.53 5.12
N GLU A 73 -11.64 1.46 4.36
CA GLU A 73 -11.22 1.73 2.97
C GLU A 73 -9.74 2.16 2.88
N GLU A 74 -9.27 2.93 3.86
CA GLU A 74 -7.88 3.37 3.93
C GLU A 74 -6.92 2.22 4.31
N LEU A 75 -7.34 1.36 5.25
CA LEU A 75 -6.58 0.16 5.62
C LEU A 75 -6.53 -0.85 4.46
N ASP A 76 -7.61 -1.01 3.69
CA ASP A 76 -7.63 -1.87 2.51
C ASP A 76 -6.64 -1.38 1.44
N LYS A 77 -6.59 -0.06 1.17
CA LYS A 77 -5.57 0.52 0.29
C LYS A 77 -4.15 0.26 0.79
N LEU A 78 -3.94 0.34 2.11
CA LEU A 78 -2.64 0.02 2.72
C LEU A 78 -2.31 -1.46 2.53
N LEU A 79 -3.25 -2.38 2.77
CA LEU A 79 -3.06 -3.82 2.59
C LEU A 79 -2.74 -4.18 1.14
N GLU A 80 -3.41 -3.58 0.16
CA GLU A 80 -3.09 -3.78 -1.26
C GLU A 80 -1.67 -3.31 -1.60
N ARG A 81 -1.21 -2.19 -1.04
CA ARG A 81 0.18 -1.72 -1.20
C ARG A 81 1.22 -2.65 -0.55
N LEU A 82 0.84 -3.31 0.53
CA LEU A 82 1.70 -4.26 1.26
C LEU A 82 1.67 -5.66 0.65
N ARG A 83 0.78 -5.95 -0.29
CA ARG A 83 0.66 -7.27 -0.91
C ARG A 83 1.89 -7.60 -1.76
N VAL A 84 2.48 -8.77 -1.55
CA VAL A 84 3.51 -9.33 -2.45
C VAL A 84 2.82 -10.31 -3.39
N PRO A 85 2.74 -10.04 -4.71
CA PRO A 85 2.25 -11.03 -5.67
C PRO A 85 3.10 -12.29 -5.64
N SER A 86 2.44 -13.45 -5.61
CA SER A 86 3.11 -14.76 -5.47
C SER A 86 4.08 -15.04 -6.62
N GLU A 87 3.72 -14.64 -7.85
CA GLU A 87 4.57 -14.76 -9.03
C GLU A 87 5.92 -14.05 -8.86
N TYR A 88 5.91 -12.82 -8.32
CA TYR A 88 7.13 -12.07 -8.05
C TYR A 88 7.89 -12.66 -6.87
N ALA A 89 7.20 -13.12 -5.81
CA ALA A 89 7.85 -13.82 -4.71
C ALA A 89 8.62 -15.06 -5.20
N THR A 90 8.01 -15.88 -6.07
CA THR A 90 8.63 -17.08 -6.64
C THR A 90 9.84 -16.73 -7.50
N ASN A 91 9.74 -15.70 -8.37
CA ASN A 91 10.88 -15.26 -9.19
C ASN A 91 12.04 -14.74 -8.32
N LEU A 92 11.73 -13.90 -7.33
CA LEU A 92 12.72 -13.28 -6.44
C LEU A 92 13.44 -14.29 -5.54
N THR A 93 12.77 -15.37 -5.13
CA THR A 93 13.30 -16.36 -4.19
C THR A 93 13.89 -17.61 -4.85
N GLY A 94 13.31 -18.08 -5.96
CA GLY A 94 13.65 -19.37 -6.56
C GLY A 94 13.68 -19.43 -8.09
N GLY A 95 13.27 -18.38 -8.81
CA GLY A 95 13.26 -18.36 -10.28
C GLY A 95 14.66 -18.53 -10.90
N SER A 96 14.79 -19.28 -12.00
CA SER A 96 16.07 -19.38 -12.71
C SER A 96 16.44 -18.06 -13.38
N PHE A 97 17.73 -17.88 -13.64
CA PHE A 97 18.25 -16.74 -14.40
C PHE A 97 18.61 -17.13 -15.84
N ASP A 98 17.89 -18.09 -16.42
CA ASP A 98 18.04 -18.43 -17.83
C ASP A 98 17.44 -17.33 -18.71
N GLU A 99 17.95 -17.20 -19.94
CA GLU A 99 17.55 -16.14 -20.88
C GLU A 99 16.02 -16.05 -21.06
N ALA A 100 15.33 -17.21 -21.13
CA ALA A 100 13.88 -17.30 -21.26
C ALA A 100 13.09 -16.72 -20.07
N ARG A 101 13.72 -16.59 -18.89
CA ARG A 101 13.09 -16.04 -17.67
C ARG A 101 13.52 -14.61 -17.34
N MET A 102 14.34 -13.98 -18.19
CA MET A 102 14.89 -12.65 -17.91
C MET A 102 13.82 -11.58 -17.79
N LEU A 103 12.78 -11.64 -18.62
CA LEU A 103 11.68 -10.68 -18.57
C LEU A 103 10.99 -10.72 -17.20
N GLN A 104 10.63 -11.91 -16.72
CA GLN A 104 9.94 -12.09 -15.45
C GLN A 104 10.81 -11.71 -14.25
N ASN A 105 12.13 -11.96 -14.33
CA ASN A 105 13.06 -11.53 -13.29
C ASN A 105 13.20 -9.99 -13.25
N VAL A 106 13.20 -9.34 -14.42
CA VAL A 106 13.24 -7.88 -14.52
C VAL A 106 11.94 -7.27 -13.98
N GLU A 107 10.78 -7.77 -14.39
CA GLU A 107 9.48 -7.31 -13.89
C GLU A 107 9.37 -7.46 -12.37
N ALA A 108 9.82 -8.60 -11.83
CA ALA A 108 9.84 -8.82 -10.38
C ALA A 108 10.79 -7.84 -9.64
N CYS A 109 11.90 -7.46 -10.26
CA CYS A 109 12.82 -6.43 -9.73
C CYS A 109 12.21 -5.04 -9.74
N GLU A 110 11.55 -4.66 -10.84
CA GLU A 110 10.87 -3.38 -10.99
C GLU A 110 9.74 -3.26 -9.96
N TRP A 111 8.96 -4.32 -9.80
CA TRP A 111 7.94 -4.42 -8.76
C TRP A 111 8.56 -4.27 -7.36
N LEU A 112 9.62 -5.02 -7.04
CA LEU A 112 10.28 -4.94 -5.73
C LEU A 112 10.84 -3.54 -5.43
N THR A 113 11.46 -2.92 -6.44
CA THR A 113 12.00 -1.55 -6.33
C THR A 113 10.87 -0.54 -6.07
N SER A 114 9.74 -0.71 -6.75
CA SER A 114 8.56 0.14 -6.60
C SER A 114 7.89 -0.07 -5.23
N ALA A 115 7.78 -1.32 -4.76
CA ALA A 115 7.24 -1.66 -3.46
C ALA A 115 8.08 -1.09 -2.31
N LEU A 116 9.41 -1.23 -2.37
CA LEU A 116 10.32 -0.65 -1.39
C LEU A 116 10.23 0.89 -1.36
N ARG A 117 10.14 1.53 -2.53
CA ARG A 117 9.97 2.98 -2.65
C ARG A 117 8.61 3.44 -2.14
N GLY A 118 7.56 2.68 -2.41
CA GLY A 118 6.19 2.96 -1.97
C GLY A 118 6.02 2.92 -0.45
N LEU A 119 6.82 2.10 0.24
CA LEU A 119 6.88 2.07 1.71
C LEU A 119 7.86 3.09 2.31
N GLY A 120 8.53 3.91 1.50
CA GLY A 120 9.43 4.98 1.95
C GLY A 120 8.77 6.36 1.93
N VAL A 121 9.41 7.33 2.61
CA VAL A 121 9.04 8.76 2.51
C VAL A 121 9.41 9.27 1.12
N PRO A 122 8.58 10.08 0.43
CA PRO A 122 7.31 10.67 0.87
C PRO A 122 6.04 9.88 0.47
N ASN A 123 6.17 8.66 -0.07
CA ASN A 123 5.05 7.92 -0.65
C ASN A 123 4.10 7.30 0.39
N LEU A 124 4.60 7.10 1.61
CA LEU A 124 3.82 6.61 2.74
C LEU A 124 3.75 7.68 3.83
N ASP A 125 2.53 7.96 4.30
CA ASP A 125 2.31 8.87 5.42
C ASP A 125 3.13 8.41 6.65
N PRO A 126 3.87 9.31 7.32
CA PRO A 126 4.67 8.97 8.50
C PRO A 126 3.89 8.29 9.63
N SER A 127 2.57 8.51 9.74
CA SER A 127 1.69 7.83 10.71
C SER A 127 1.70 6.32 10.52
N TYR A 128 1.78 5.83 9.27
CA TYR A 128 1.88 4.40 8.97
C TYR A 128 3.25 3.80 9.28
N ALA A 129 4.31 4.62 9.32
CA ALA A 129 5.68 4.12 9.55
C ALA A 129 5.84 3.44 10.91
N ASN A 130 4.99 3.79 11.89
CA ASN A 130 4.98 3.18 13.21
C ASN A 130 4.12 1.92 13.31
N MET A 131 3.26 1.64 12.33
CA MET A 131 2.42 0.44 12.33
C MET A 131 3.28 -0.82 12.22
N ARG A 132 2.98 -1.81 13.08
CA ARG A 132 3.69 -3.09 13.13
C ARG A 132 3.70 -3.79 11.77
N THR A 133 2.54 -3.87 11.12
CA THR A 133 2.37 -4.53 9.81
C THR A 133 3.24 -3.91 8.72
N VAL A 134 3.38 -2.58 8.71
CA VAL A 134 4.24 -1.86 7.74
C VAL A 134 5.72 -2.18 7.98
N LYS A 135 6.15 -2.22 9.25
CA LYS A 135 7.52 -2.58 9.63
C LYS A 135 7.85 -4.03 9.26
N GLU A 136 6.95 -4.95 9.56
CA GLU A 136 7.08 -6.37 9.19
C GLU A 136 7.17 -6.54 7.68
N LYS A 137 6.30 -5.88 6.92
CA LYS A 137 6.33 -5.96 5.46
C LYS A 137 7.59 -5.34 4.87
N ARG A 138 8.06 -4.20 5.39
CA ARG A 138 9.34 -3.61 4.98
C ARG A 138 10.48 -4.59 5.21
N ALA A 139 10.52 -5.27 6.36
CA ALA A 139 11.54 -6.28 6.65
C ALA A 139 11.45 -7.49 5.68
N GLU A 140 10.24 -7.92 5.32
CA GLU A 140 10.03 -8.97 4.31
C GLU A 140 10.56 -8.57 2.93
N LEU A 141 10.25 -7.36 2.45
CA LEU A 141 10.75 -6.84 1.18
C LEU A 141 12.27 -6.68 1.17
N GLU A 142 12.86 -6.23 2.28
CA GLU A 142 14.32 -6.15 2.45
C GLU A 142 15.00 -7.53 2.43
N LYS A 143 14.34 -8.56 2.98
CA LYS A 143 14.79 -9.95 2.88
C LYS A 143 14.70 -10.48 1.45
N LEU A 144 13.61 -10.18 0.74
CA LEU A 144 13.45 -10.51 -0.69
C LEU A 144 14.55 -9.84 -1.53
N LYS A 145 14.81 -8.55 -1.30
CA LYS A 145 15.89 -7.80 -1.95
C LYS A 145 17.24 -8.45 -1.75
N SER A 146 17.61 -8.72 -0.49
CA SER A 146 18.90 -9.31 -0.14
C SER A 146 19.05 -10.71 -0.76
N THR A 147 17.98 -11.51 -0.74
CA THR A 147 17.95 -12.84 -1.34
C THR A 147 18.15 -12.77 -2.85
N PHE A 148 17.40 -11.91 -3.53
CA PHE A 148 17.48 -11.76 -4.98
C PHE A 148 18.85 -11.24 -5.42
N VAL A 149 19.35 -10.17 -4.80
CA VAL A 149 20.66 -9.57 -5.12
C VAL A 149 21.76 -10.62 -4.97
N ARG A 150 21.75 -11.40 -3.88
CA ARG A 150 22.72 -12.47 -3.67
C ARG A 150 22.66 -13.51 -4.78
N ARG A 151 21.47 -14.05 -5.07
CA ARG A 151 21.26 -15.10 -6.09
C ARG A 151 21.67 -14.63 -7.48
N ALA A 152 21.21 -13.45 -7.88
CA ALA A 152 21.52 -12.86 -9.18
C ALA A 152 23.01 -12.55 -9.32
N SER A 153 23.64 -12.02 -8.27
CA SER A 153 25.08 -11.74 -8.27
C SER A 153 25.90 -13.02 -8.35
N GLU A 154 25.50 -14.06 -7.63
CA GLU A 154 26.15 -15.37 -7.69
C GLU A 154 26.01 -16.00 -9.07
N PHE A 155 24.81 -15.99 -9.63
CA PHE A 155 24.55 -16.44 -10.99
C PHE A 155 25.43 -15.71 -12.01
N LEU A 156 25.45 -14.37 -12.01
CA LEU A 156 26.20 -13.58 -12.99
C LEU A 156 27.71 -13.85 -12.91
N ARG A 157 28.27 -13.97 -11.70
CA ARG A 157 29.70 -14.32 -11.53
C ARG A 157 30.02 -15.68 -12.15
N ASN A 158 29.18 -16.68 -11.91
CA ASN A 158 29.36 -18.03 -12.44
C ASN A 158 29.15 -18.05 -13.96
N TYR A 159 28.16 -17.30 -14.44
CA TYR A 159 27.82 -17.17 -15.86
C TYR A 159 28.96 -16.54 -16.66
N PHE A 160 29.60 -15.48 -16.15
CA PHE A 160 30.74 -14.87 -16.84
C PHE A 160 31.94 -15.81 -16.94
N ALA A 161 32.19 -16.62 -15.90
CA ALA A 161 33.25 -17.63 -15.94
C ALA A 161 32.93 -18.74 -16.95
N SER A 162 31.73 -19.33 -16.88
CA SER A 162 31.33 -20.44 -17.76
C SER A 162 31.25 -20.03 -19.23
N LEU A 163 30.79 -18.80 -19.52
CA LEU A 163 30.74 -18.28 -20.87
C LEU A 163 32.13 -18.17 -21.49
N VAL A 164 33.10 -17.66 -20.72
CA VAL A 164 34.49 -17.59 -21.16
C VAL A 164 35.10 -18.98 -21.30
N ASP A 165 34.87 -19.89 -20.36
CA ASP A 165 35.39 -21.27 -20.43
C ASP A 165 34.88 -21.99 -21.69
N LEU A 166 33.61 -21.83 -22.04
CA LEU A 166 33.03 -22.36 -23.28
C LEU A 166 33.76 -21.81 -24.50
N MET A 167 33.94 -20.49 -24.59
CA MET A 167 34.64 -19.85 -25.71
C MET A 167 36.11 -20.28 -25.80
N ILE A 168 36.79 -20.44 -24.66
CA ILE A 168 38.17 -20.92 -24.58
C ILE A 168 38.28 -22.39 -24.99
N SER A 169 37.30 -23.22 -24.67
CA SER A 169 37.29 -24.65 -25.03
C SER A 169 37.05 -24.87 -26.53
N ASP A 170 36.25 -24.01 -27.14
CA ASP A 170 35.90 -24.12 -28.55
C ASP A 170 37.02 -23.58 -29.46
N LYS A 171 37.72 -24.51 -30.10
CA LYS A 171 38.84 -24.20 -31.00
C LYS A 171 38.41 -23.39 -32.22
N SER A 172 37.12 -23.33 -32.57
CA SER A 172 36.66 -22.53 -33.72
C SER A 172 36.77 -21.03 -33.48
N TYR A 173 36.83 -20.58 -32.22
CA TYR A 173 37.00 -19.17 -31.85
C TYR A 173 38.41 -18.65 -32.08
N PHE A 174 39.41 -19.53 -32.19
CA PHE A 174 40.81 -19.13 -32.29
C PHE A 174 41.37 -19.36 -33.69
N SER A 175 42.28 -18.47 -34.09
CA SER A 175 43.07 -18.65 -35.31
C SER A 175 43.94 -19.90 -35.19
N GLN A 176 43.84 -20.79 -36.18
CA GLN A 176 44.77 -21.92 -36.32
C GLN A 176 45.98 -21.45 -37.12
N ARG A 177 47.16 -22.06 -36.94
CA ARG A 177 48.40 -21.68 -37.68
C ARG A 177 48.08 -21.58 -39.18
N GLY A 178 48.32 -20.40 -39.77
CA GLY A 178 48.08 -20.12 -41.19
C GLY A 178 46.67 -19.61 -41.55
N GLN A 179 45.72 -19.59 -40.60
CA GLN A 179 44.37 -19.05 -40.79
C GLN A 179 44.06 -18.03 -39.70
N LEU A 180 44.34 -16.75 -39.99
CA LEU A 180 43.92 -15.63 -39.14
C LEU A 180 42.40 -15.46 -39.27
N LYS A 181 41.67 -15.84 -38.22
CA LYS A 181 40.25 -15.54 -38.07
C LYS A 181 40.10 -14.43 -37.04
N ARG A 182 39.38 -13.38 -37.40
CA ARG A 182 38.92 -12.38 -36.43
C ARG A 182 38.01 -13.08 -35.42
N PRO A 183 38.29 -13.01 -34.11
CA PRO A 183 37.39 -13.55 -33.10
C PRO A 183 35.98 -12.95 -33.26
N ASP A 184 34.97 -13.80 -33.39
CA ASP A 184 33.58 -13.37 -33.40
C ASP A 184 33.00 -13.45 -31.99
N HIS A 185 32.65 -12.29 -31.45
CA HIS A 185 32.03 -12.16 -30.14
C HIS A 185 30.52 -11.86 -30.22
N ALA A 186 29.86 -12.19 -31.34
CA ALA A 186 28.42 -11.94 -31.48
C ALA A 186 27.59 -12.57 -30.37
N ASP A 187 27.85 -13.86 -30.06
CA ASP A 187 27.16 -14.59 -28.99
C ASP A 187 27.44 -13.96 -27.62
N LEU A 188 28.71 -13.68 -27.30
CA LEU A 188 29.11 -12.98 -26.07
C LEU A 188 28.39 -11.64 -25.93
N ARG A 189 28.34 -10.82 -27.00
CA ARG A 189 27.64 -9.52 -26.99
C ARG A 189 26.13 -9.68 -26.79
N TYR A 190 25.50 -10.64 -27.46
CA TYR A 190 24.08 -10.93 -27.30
C TYR A 190 23.77 -11.33 -25.85
N LYS A 191 24.53 -12.27 -25.32
CA LYS A 191 24.41 -12.75 -23.93
C LYS A 191 24.63 -11.65 -22.91
N CYS A 192 25.69 -10.86 -23.05
CA CYS A 192 25.90 -9.69 -22.20
C CYS A 192 24.69 -8.75 -22.29
N ARG A 193 24.22 -8.38 -23.48
CA ARG A 193 23.07 -7.49 -23.65
C ARG A 193 21.81 -8.00 -22.94
N THR A 194 21.54 -9.30 -22.97
CA THR A 194 20.42 -9.94 -22.26
C THR A 194 20.50 -9.69 -20.75
N TYR A 195 21.68 -9.84 -20.15
CA TYR A 195 21.89 -9.64 -18.71
C TYR A 195 22.17 -8.19 -18.30
N ALA A 196 22.34 -7.26 -19.25
CA ALA A 196 22.57 -5.83 -18.98
C ALA A 196 21.43 -5.22 -18.17
N ARG A 197 20.18 -5.56 -18.53
CA ARG A 197 18.99 -5.06 -17.83
C ARG A 197 18.97 -5.54 -16.37
N LEU A 198 19.28 -6.81 -16.14
CA LEU A 198 19.37 -7.36 -14.78
C LEU A 198 20.40 -6.59 -13.93
N LEU A 199 21.58 -6.29 -14.49
CA LEU A 199 22.60 -5.48 -13.80
C LEU A 199 22.12 -4.07 -13.46
N GLN A 200 21.36 -3.43 -14.35
CA GLN A 200 20.77 -2.11 -14.09
C GLN A 200 19.80 -2.14 -12.91
N HIS A 201 18.97 -3.18 -12.80
CA HIS A 201 18.07 -3.34 -11.64
C HIS A 201 18.82 -3.73 -10.36
N LEU A 202 19.88 -4.53 -10.46
CA LEU A 202 20.75 -4.80 -9.31
C LEU A 202 21.42 -3.53 -8.79
N LYS A 203 21.86 -2.63 -9.68
CA LYS A 203 22.38 -1.30 -9.30
C LYS A 203 21.37 -0.47 -8.51
N SER A 204 20.08 -0.54 -8.85
CA SER A 204 19.04 0.17 -8.10
C SER A 204 18.71 -0.47 -6.76
N LEU A 205 18.82 -1.80 -6.64
CA LEU A 205 18.53 -2.52 -5.40
C LEU A 205 19.69 -2.47 -4.41
N ASP A 206 20.93 -2.69 -4.87
CA ASP A 206 22.14 -2.65 -4.04
C ASP A 206 23.37 -2.28 -4.87
N LYS A 207 23.86 -1.05 -4.72
CA LYS A 207 25.06 -0.57 -5.42
C LYS A 207 26.33 -1.33 -5.06
N ASN A 208 26.38 -1.96 -3.88
CA ASN A 208 27.58 -2.63 -3.39
C ASN A 208 27.88 -3.94 -4.15
N CYS A 209 26.86 -4.57 -4.73
CA CYS A 209 27.04 -5.80 -5.50
C CYS A 209 27.84 -5.59 -6.81
N LEU A 210 27.87 -4.36 -7.33
CA LEU A 210 28.50 -4.03 -8.61
C LEU A 210 30.03 -4.15 -8.57
N GLY A 211 30.66 -3.85 -7.44
CA GLY A 211 32.12 -3.94 -7.31
C GLY A 211 32.63 -5.36 -7.58
N PRO A 212 32.16 -6.38 -6.83
CA PRO A 212 32.48 -7.79 -7.07
C PRO A 212 32.08 -8.27 -8.47
N LEU A 213 30.91 -7.88 -8.98
CA LEU A 213 30.45 -8.28 -10.32
C LEU A 213 31.35 -7.73 -11.42
N ARG A 214 31.72 -6.46 -11.34
CA ARG A 214 32.68 -5.83 -12.24
C ARG A 214 34.02 -6.55 -12.24
N LYS A 215 34.52 -6.90 -11.05
CA LYS A 215 35.78 -7.63 -10.91
C LYS A 215 35.69 -9.01 -11.58
N ALA A 216 34.61 -9.77 -11.32
CA ALA A 216 34.41 -11.08 -11.92
C ALA A 216 34.34 -11.02 -13.45
N TYR A 217 33.53 -10.10 -13.99
CA TYR A 217 33.40 -9.90 -15.43
C TYR A 217 34.75 -9.53 -16.08
N CYS A 218 35.47 -8.54 -15.54
CA CYS A 218 36.78 -8.15 -16.06
C CYS A 218 37.82 -9.28 -15.94
N SER A 219 37.82 -10.04 -14.84
CA SER A 219 38.71 -11.18 -14.66
C SER A 219 38.46 -12.27 -15.70
N SER A 220 37.21 -12.65 -15.95
CA SER A 220 36.87 -13.64 -16.98
C SER A 220 37.24 -13.15 -18.37
N LEU A 221 36.90 -11.91 -18.74
CA LEU A 221 37.23 -11.41 -20.08
C LEU A 221 38.73 -11.20 -20.31
N ASN A 222 39.49 -10.83 -19.27
CA ASN A 222 40.94 -10.77 -19.37
C ASN A 222 41.55 -12.14 -19.68
N LEU A 223 40.95 -13.24 -19.21
CA LEU A 223 41.38 -14.58 -19.53
C LEU A 223 41.15 -14.90 -21.02
N LEU A 224 39.97 -14.56 -21.54
CA LEU A 224 39.65 -14.71 -22.97
C LEU A 224 40.61 -13.87 -23.83
N LEU A 225 40.75 -12.58 -23.51
CA LEU A 225 41.61 -11.65 -24.23
C LEU A 225 43.05 -12.13 -24.28
N ARG A 226 43.63 -12.62 -23.17
CA ARG A 226 45.00 -13.14 -23.12
C ARG A 226 45.25 -14.28 -24.12
N ARG A 227 44.23 -15.09 -24.39
CA ARG A 227 44.31 -16.19 -25.37
C ARG A 227 44.16 -15.71 -26.81
N GLU A 228 43.47 -14.60 -27.02
CA GLU A 228 43.20 -14.00 -28.34
C GLU A 228 44.26 -12.99 -28.79
N VAL A 229 45.24 -12.60 -27.95
CA VAL A 229 46.27 -11.61 -28.28
C VAL A 229 47.19 -12.10 -29.41
N CYS A 230 46.69 -11.98 -30.64
CA CYS A 230 47.41 -11.91 -31.90
C CYS A 230 47.04 -10.62 -32.66
N CYS A 231 46.04 -9.85 -32.23
CA CYS A 231 45.63 -8.58 -32.86
C CYS A 231 45.30 -7.52 -31.80
N THR A 232 46.04 -6.41 -31.78
CA THR A 232 45.84 -5.26 -30.87
C THR A 232 44.48 -4.57 -31.05
N SER A 233 43.84 -4.73 -32.21
CA SER A 233 42.56 -4.11 -32.55
C SER A 233 41.35 -4.66 -31.76
N CYS A 234 41.40 -5.91 -31.29
CA CYS A 234 40.31 -6.51 -30.52
C CYS A 234 40.19 -5.91 -29.10
N TRP A 235 41.31 -5.41 -28.56
CA TRP A 235 41.39 -4.90 -27.19
C TRP A 235 40.45 -3.72 -26.96
N PHE A 236 40.43 -2.76 -27.90
CA PHE A 236 39.65 -1.54 -27.77
C PHE A 236 38.13 -1.81 -27.85
N TYR A 237 37.70 -2.70 -28.76
CA TYR A 237 36.27 -2.99 -28.97
C TYR A 237 35.65 -3.78 -27.82
N LEU A 238 36.37 -4.75 -27.25
CA LEU A 238 35.90 -5.48 -26.06
C LEU A 238 35.90 -4.57 -24.84
N PHE A 239 36.96 -3.77 -24.64
CA PHE A 239 37.04 -2.85 -23.52
C PHE A 239 35.93 -1.78 -23.55
N LEU A 240 35.59 -1.23 -24.72
CA LEU A 240 34.48 -0.27 -24.85
C LEU A 240 33.12 -0.92 -24.52
N ASN A 241 32.89 -2.15 -24.96
CA ASN A 241 31.66 -2.88 -24.63
C ASN A 241 31.61 -3.25 -23.14
N CYS A 242 32.74 -3.61 -22.53
CA CYS A 242 32.86 -3.81 -21.09
C CYS A 242 32.51 -2.55 -20.31
N LEU A 243 32.97 -1.38 -20.77
CA LEU A 243 32.71 -0.11 -20.11
C LEU A 243 31.23 0.27 -20.20
N ALA A 244 30.61 0.06 -21.37
CA ALA A 244 29.18 0.30 -21.57
C ALA A 244 28.29 -0.65 -20.76
N PHE A 245 28.77 -1.85 -20.44
CA PHE A 245 28.05 -2.83 -19.64
C PHE A 245 28.04 -2.51 -18.13
N LEU A 246 28.92 -1.62 -17.68
CA LEU A 246 29.20 -1.38 -16.26
C LEU A 246 28.98 0.08 -15.80
N LEU A 247 28.85 1.04 -16.72
CA LEU A 247 28.45 2.43 -16.44
C LEU A 247 26.92 2.55 -16.35
#